data_AF-A0A158AHX9-F1
#
_entry.id   AF-A0A158AHX9-F1
#
_cell.length_a   1.000
_cell.length_b   1.000
_cell.length_c   1.000
_cell.angle_alpha   90.00
_cell.angle_beta   90.00
_cell.angle_gamma   90.00
#
_symmetry.space_group_name_H-M   'P 1'
#
loop_
_entity.id
_entity.type
_entity.pdbx_description
1 polymer ?
#
loop_
_entity_poly.entity_id
_entity_poly.type
_entity_poly.pdbx_seq_one_letter_code
_entity_poly.pdbx_strand_id
1 'polypeptide(L)'
;MIKALVTACAAVCTLTAHAATIDSIISPTRVVLDDGTKRAIVELPGEPVYACGLKPFQSWATRFEGQAIESAADGSVAVAIDGAPVSLATLFVRAGWLRPAALTDDAQASMTERRGGWACASAQAPFDAMHTSVDPKILAGIALNESAYNGRPWPWTLNVAGRGFFFRTREDAYRAIRYLISHGRSDFDIGLLQINWGYHSKRFASPWDALAPATNIRVAEDILNENFRLTHSAAKAVAYYHSANPAPGREYLARFVKHLSQIERGL
;
A
#
# COMPACT_ATOMS: atom_id res chain seq x y z
N MET A 1 69.60 30.48 -38.31
CA MET A 1 68.13 30.42 -38.19
C MET A 1 67.77 29.22 -37.34
N ILE A 2 67.55 29.40 -36.04
CA ILE A 2 67.15 28.33 -35.11
C ILE A 2 65.75 28.71 -34.62
N LYS A 3 64.74 27.92 -34.98
CA LYS A 3 63.34 28.11 -34.54
C LYS A 3 63.18 27.44 -33.17
N ALA A 4 62.84 28.24 -32.16
CA ALA A 4 62.42 27.77 -30.85
C ALA A 4 61.02 27.12 -30.97
N LEU A 5 60.89 25.88 -30.51
CA LEU A 5 59.61 25.21 -30.35
C LEU A 5 59.08 25.57 -28.95
N VAL A 6 58.00 26.35 -28.90
CA VAL A 6 57.28 26.64 -27.65
C VAL A 6 56.21 25.55 -27.49
N THR A 7 56.41 24.66 -26.53
CA THR A 7 55.41 23.65 -26.15
C THR A 7 54.42 24.29 -25.19
N ALA A 8 53.20 24.58 -25.67
CA ALA A 8 52.10 25.05 -24.83
C ALA A 8 51.47 23.86 -24.09
N CYS A 9 51.66 23.77 -22.77
CA CYS A 9 50.91 22.88 -21.89
C CYS A 9 49.49 23.43 -21.74
N ALA A 10 48.51 22.82 -22.41
CA ALA A 10 47.10 23.06 -22.14
C ALA A 10 46.71 22.35 -20.84
N ALA A 11 46.50 23.12 -19.76
CA ALA A 11 45.91 22.63 -18.53
C ALA A 11 44.43 22.30 -18.81
N VAL A 12 44.10 21.01 -18.85
CA VAL A 12 42.71 20.55 -18.88
C VAL A 12 42.16 20.72 -17.45
N CYS A 13 41.50 21.86 -17.20
CA CYS A 13 40.63 22.00 -16.03
C CYS A 13 39.41 21.11 -16.24
N THR A 14 39.43 19.88 -15.71
CA THR A 14 38.21 19.10 -15.51
C THR A 14 37.37 19.79 -14.45
N LEU A 15 36.42 20.64 -14.88
CA LEU A 15 35.31 21.07 -14.04
C LEU A 15 34.46 19.83 -13.76
N THR A 16 34.74 19.13 -12.68
CA THR A 16 33.84 18.10 -12.15
C THR A 16 32.61 18.83 -11.62
N ALA A 17 31.57 18.95 -12.46
CA ALA A 17 30.24 19.28 -11.97
C ALA A 17 29.88 18.21 -10.94
N HIS A 18 29.82 18.59 -9.65
CA HIS A 18 29.42 17.66 -8.62
C HIS A 18 27.96 17.30 -8.89
N ALA A 19 27.65 16.01 -8.94
CA ALA A 19 26.26 15.58 -8.98
C ALA A 19 25.57 16.16 -7.74
N ALA A 20 24.40 16.76 -7.93
CA ALA A 20 23.63 17.24 -6.81
C ALA A 20 23.35 16.09 -5.82
N THR A 21 23.20 16.43 -4.55
CA THR A 21 22.95 15.47 -3.49
C THR A 21 21.71 15.85 -2.70
N ILE A 22 21.09 14.87 -2.06
CA ILE A 22 20.06 15.11 -1.04
C ILE A 22 20.75 15.66 0.19
N ASP A 23 20.53 16.93 0.48
CA ASP A 23 21.11 17.57 1.65
C ASP A 23 20.36 17.19 2.93
N SER A 24 19.03 17.31 2.90
CA SER A 24 18.16 17.02 4.03
C SER A 24 16.73 16.75 3.57
N ILE A 25 15.98 16.01 4.37
CA ILE A 25 14.57 15.69 4.09
C ILE A 25 13.69 16.32 5.18
N ILE A 26 13.00 17.40 4.82
CA ILE A 26 12.20 18.21 5.74
C ILE A 26 10.92 17.48 6.11
N SER A 27 10.25 16.92 5.10
CA SER A 27 8.95 16.25 5.21
C SER A 27 8.79 15.20 4.11
N PRO A 28 7.75 14.34 4.15
CA PRO A 28 7.48 13.39 3.07
C PRO A 28 7.27 14.03 1.70
N THR A 29 6.98 15.32 1.66
CA THR A 29 6.74 16.07 0.42
C THR A 29 7.82 17.10 0.12
N ARG A 30 8.80 17.34 0.99
CA ARG A 30 9.80 18.41 0.80
C ARG A 30 11.21 17.92 1.09
N VAL A 31 12.03 17.94 0.04
CA VAL A 31 13.43 17.50 0.06
C VAL A 31 14.31 18.70 -0.31
N VAL A 32 15.42 18.88 0.41
CA VAL A 32 16.44 19.88 0.08
C VAL A 32 17.53 19.19 -0.74
N LEU A 33 17.83 19.76 -1.89
CA LEU A 33 18.90 19.33 -2.77
C LEU A 33 20.01 20.39 -2.74
N ASP A 34 21.26 19.93 -2.78
CA ASP A 34 22.45 20.79 -2.84
C ASP A 34 23.32 20.35 -4.03
N ASP A 35 23.61 21.28 -4.94
CA ASP A 35 24.48 21.07 -6.10
C ASP A 35 25.91 21.59 -5.89
N GLY A 36 26.26 21.97 -4.66
CA GLY A 36 27.53 22.59 -4.27
C GLY A 36 27.59 24.10 -4.51
N THR A 37 26.59 24.68 -5.18
CA THR A 37 26.49 26.13 -5.44
C THR A 37 25.22 26.74 -4.88
N LYS A 38 24.12 25.99 -4.88
CA LYS A 38 22.82 26.41 -4.36
C LYS A 38 22.10 25.25 -3.69
N ARG A 39 21.27 25.62 -2.71
CA ARG A 39 20.28 24.75 -2.12
C ARG A 39 18.90 25.06 -2.68
N ALA A 40 18.15 24.04 -3.07
CA ALA A 40 16.79 24.16 -3.56
C ALA A 40 15.87 23.17 -2.85
N ILE A 41 14.65 23.59 -2.56
CA ILE A 41 13.60 22.69 -2.08
C ILE A 41 12.88 22.13 -3.30
N VAL A 42 12.79 20.80 -3.37
CA VAL A 42 11.94 20.09 -4.31
C VAL A 42 10.73 19.53 -3.59
N GLU A 43 9.56 19.71 -4.21
CA GLU A 43 8.30 19.16 -3.75
C GLU A 43 8.02 17.81 -4.43
N LEU A 44 7.77 16.79 -3.63
CA LEU A 44 7.33 15.48 -4.12
C LEU A 44 5.79 15.46 -4.24
N PRO A 45 5.23 14.93 -5.33
CA PRO A 45 3.78 14.91 -5.53
C PRO A 45 3.10 13.94 -4.57
N GLY A 46 2.01 14.40 -3.93
CA GLY A 46 1.18 13.59 -3.04
C GLY A 46 0.95 14.23 -1.68
N GLU A 47 0.27 13.51 -0.80
CA GLU A 47 -0.04 13.93 0.57
C GLU A 47 0.87 13.21 1.58
N PRO A 48 1.42 13.91 2.58
CA PRO A 48 2.26 13.29 3.59
C PRO A 48 1.45 12.42 4.56
N VAL A 49 1.99 11.26 4.91
CA VAL A 49 1.37 10.34 5.87
C VAL A 49 1.99 10.54 7.26
N TYR A 50 1.36 11.37 8.08
CA TYR A 50 1.85 11.74 9.43
C TYR A 50 1.19 10.98 10.59
N ALA A 51 0.53 9.86 10.35
CA ALA A 51 -0.18 9.16 11.42
C ALA A 51 0.75 8.79 12.61
N CYS A 52 2.03 8.47 12.36
CA CYS A 52 3.04 8.28 13.41
C CYS A 52 3.81 9.55 13.83
N GLY A 53 3.50 10.70 13.23
CA GLY A 53 4.19 11.97 13.42
C GLY A 53 5.41 12.15 12.54
N LEU A 54 5.99 13.37 12.59
CA LEU A 54 7.11 13.78 11.73
C LEU A 54 8.46 13.17 12.18
N LYS A 55 8.69 13.00 13.49
CA LYS A 55 9.98 12.50 14.01
C LYS A 55 10.33 11.09 13.51
N PRO A 56 9.42 10.09 13.55
CA PRO A 56 9.71 8.77 12.98
C PRO A 56 10.00 8.82 11.48
N PHE A 57 9.30 9.67 10.73
CA PHE A 57 9.59 9.89 9.32
C PHE A 57 11.01 10.42 9.12
N GLN A 58 11.39 11.50 9.83
CA GLN A 58 12.72 12.10 9.72
C GLN A 58 13.82 11.08 10.06
N SER A 59 13.66 10.33 11.16
CA SER A 59 14.59 9.26 11.52
C SER A 59 14.69 8.17 10.46
N TRP A 60 13.60 7.84 9.76
CA TRP A 60 13.62 6.91 8.65
C TRP A 60 14.29 7.52 7.41
N ALA A 61 14.12 8.83 7.16
CA ALA A 61 14.56 9.51 5.95
C ALA A 61 16.07 9.81 5.90
N THR A 62 16.77 9.83 7.03
CA THR A 62 18.22 10.16 7.10
C THR A 62 19.10 9.30 6.20
N ARG A 63 18.71 8.06 5.88
CA ARG A 63 19.47 7.20 4.96
C ARG A 63 19.63 7.75 3.55
N PHE A 64 18.81 8.73 3.16
CA PHE A 64 18.87 9.40 1.87
C PHE A 64 19.83 10.58 1.86
N GLU A 65 20.18 11.14 3.02
CA GLU A 65 21.08 12.29 3.11
C GLU A 65 22.47 11.93 2.57
N GLY A 66 23.04 12.83 1.77
CA GLY A 66 24.30 12.65 1.04
C GLY A 66 24.20 11.77 -0.21
N GLN A 67 23.06 11.14 -0.52
CA GLN A 67 22.91 10.39 -1.76
C GLN A 67 22.89 11.32 -2.96
N ALA A 68 23.62 10.94 -4.03
CA ALA A 68 23.56 11.63 -5.31
C ALA A 68 22.16 11.47 -5.93
N ILE A 69 21.64 12.55 -6.49
CA ILE A 69 20.38 12.52 -7.21
C ILE A 69 20.59 12.20 -8.70
N GLU A 70 19.68 11.39 -9.20
CA GLU A 70 19.50 11.11 -10.62
C GLU A 70 18.12 11.59 -11.07
N SER A 71 17.88 11.57 -12.37
CA SER A 71 16.55 11.76 -12.93
C SER A 71 15.94 10.41 -13.23
N ALA A 72 14.76 10.14 -12.68
CA ALA A 72 13.94 9.03 -13.14
C ALA A 72 13.50 9.24 -14.60
N ALA A 73 12.95 8.19 -15.22
CA ALA A 73 12.47 8.24 -16.60
C ALA A 73 11.38 9.31 -16.83
N ASP A 74 10.64 9.69 -15.79
CA ASP A 74 9.61 10.74 -15.82
C ASP A 74 10.15 12.13 -15.42
N GLY A 75 11.46 12.27 -15.24
CA GLY A 75 12.11 13.50 -14.81
C GLY A 75 12.01 13.79 -13.31
N SER A 76 11.40 12.91 -12.52
CA SER A 76 11.32 13.08 -11.08
C SER A 76 12.68 12.85 -10.39
N VAL A 77 12.85 13.45 -9.21
CA VAL A 77 14.05 13.28 -8.39
C VAL A 77 14.16 11.82 -7.93
N ALA A 78 15.29 11.20 -8.26
CA ALA A 78 15.56 9.80 -8.00
C ALA A 78 16.90 9.60 -7.30
N VAL A 79 17.06 8.41 -6.73
CA VAL A 79 18.33 7.88 -6.24
C VAL A 79 18.60 6.53 -6.87
N ALA A 80 19.87 6.15 -7.00
CA ALA A 80 20.25 4.84 -7.51
C ALA A 80 19.96 3.75 -6.47
N ILE A 81 19.13 2.78 -6.85
CA ILE A 81 18.89 1.55 -6.09
C ILE A 81 19.28 0.38 -7.00
N ASP A 82 20.26 -0.42 -6.57
CA ASP A 82 20.80 -1.56 -7.33
C ASP A 82 21.22 -1.17 -8.77
N GLY A 83 21.75 0.05 -8.94
CA GLY A 83 22.21 0.58 -10.22
C GLY A 83 21.10 1.14 -11.13
N ALA A 84 19.86 1.22 -10.65
CA ALA A 84 18.75 1.82 -11.39
C ALA A 84 18.18 3.06 -10.67
N PRO A 85 17.83 4.14 -11.39
CA PRO A 85 17.18 5.30 -10.80
C PRO A 85 15.77 4.95 -10.33
N VAL A 86 15.48 5.17 -9.04
CA VAL A 86 14.14 5.03 -8.45
C VAL A 86 13.73 6.36 -7.83
N SER A 87 12.55 6.86 -8.21
CA SER A 87 12.07 8.15 -7.70
C SER A 87 11.89 8.13 -6.18
N LEU A 88 12.23 9.24 -5.53
CA LEU A 88 12.02 9.41 -4.08
C LEU A 88 10.55 9.26 -3.72
N ALA A 89 9.64 9.79 -4.55
CA ALA A 89 8.20 9.64 -4.35
C ALA A 89 7.80 8.16 -4.31
N THR A 90 8.26 7.33 -5.27
CA THR A 90 8.00 5.89 -5.26
C THR A 90 8.55 5.21 -4.00
N LEU A 91 9.77 5.55 -3.58
CA LEU A 91 10.35 5.00 -2.34
C LEU A 91 9.55 5.37 -1.10
N PHE A 92 9.04 6.61 -1.03
CA PHE A 92 8.26 7.11 0.09
C PHE A 92 6.86 6.50 0.13
N VAL A 93 6.23 6.28 -1.03
CA VAL A 93 4.98 5.55 -1.16
C VAL A 93 5.15 4.11 -0.69
N ARG A 94 6.15 3.39 -1.20
CA ARG A 94 6.43 1.99 -0.81
C ARG A 94 6.67 1.81 0.67
N ALA A 95 7.28 2.80 1.31
CA ALA A 95 7.55 2.81 2.74
C ALA A 95 6.40 3.34 3.59
N GLY A 96 5.32 3.85 2.98
CA GLY A 96 4.13 4.31 3.70
C GLY A 96 4.26 5.70 4.32
N TRP A 97 5.07 6.59 3.74
CA TRP A 97 5.24 7.98 4.19
C TRP A 97 4.58 9.01 3.28
N LEU A 98 4.24 8.62 2.05
CA LEU A 98 3.61 9.48 1.05
C LEU A 98 2.40 8.76 0.45
N ARG A 99 1.28 9.47 0.32
CA ARG A 99 0.08 9.01 -0.39
C ARG A 99 0.01 9.69 -1.75
N PRO A 100 0.09 8.96 -2.87
CA PRO A 100 -0.07 9.55 -4.19
C PRO A 100 -1.55 9.91 -4.45
N ALA A 101 -1.81 10.80 -5.41
CA ALA A 101 -3.17 11.18 -5.80
C ALA A 101 -3.99 9.97 -6.30
N ALA A 102 -3.38 9.11 -7.12
CA ALA A 102 -3.95 7.83 -7.53
C ALA A 102 -3.29 6.69 -6.76
N LEU A 103 -4.09 5.83 -6.12
CA LEU A 103 -3.59 4.73 -5.30
C LEU A 103 -3.03 3.59 -6.16
N THR A 104 -1.72 3.63 -6.39
CA THR A 104 -0.96 2.53 -7.01
C THR A 104 -0.98 1.27 -6.13
N ASP A 105 -0.56 0.14 -6.69
CA ASP A 105 -0.41 -1.12 -5.94
C ASP A 105 0.49 -0.94 -4.70
N ASP A 106 1.60 -0.19 -4.83
CA ASP A 106 2.50 0.14 -3.72
C ASP A 106 1.81 1.00 -2.65
N ALA A 107 0.98 1.96 -3.05
CA ALA A 107 0.22 2.80 -2.13
C ALA A 107 -0.82 1.97 -1.37
N GLN A 108 -1.56 1.10 -2.06
CA GLN A 108 -2.54 0.20 -1.44
C GLN A 108 -1.87 -0.79 -0.48
N ALA A 109 -0.75 -1.39 -0.88
CA ALA A 109 0.02 -2.31 -0.06
C ALA A 109 0.61 -1.61 1.17
N SER A 110 1.27 -0.46 1.02
CA SER A 110 1.87 0.25 2.16
C SER A 110 0.83 0.65 3.21
N MET A 111 -0.37 1.03 2.77
CA MET A 111 -1.48 1.42 3.63
C MET A 111 -2.07 0.22 4.38
N THR A 112 -2.31 -0.89 3.69
CA THR A 112 -2.93 -2.10 4.26
C THR A 112 -1.98 -2.95 5.08
N GLU A 113 -0.69 -2.96 4.74
CA GLU A 113 0.36 -3.54 5.58
C GLU A 113 0.81 -2.62 6.71
N ARG A 114 0.32 -1.37 6.72
CA ARG A 114 0.61 -0.35 7.72
C ARG A 114 2.10 -0.01 7.84
N ARG A 115 2.77 0.15 6.70
CA ARG A 115 4.17 0.57 6.65
C ARG A 115 4.30 2.05 7.01
N GLY A 116 5.45 2.43 7.58
CA GLY A 116 5.78 3.83 7.84
C GLY A 116 4.72 4.55 8.67
N GLY A 117 4.22 5.68 8.17
CA GLY A 117 3.22 6.48 8.86
C GLY A 117 1.91 5.74 9.10
N TRP A 118 1.54 4.81 8.21
CA TRP A 118 0.32 4.01 8.34
C TRP A 118 0.36 3.07 9.56
N ALA A 119 1.54 2.79 10.14
CA ALA A 119 1.69 1.97 11.35
C ALA A 119 0.87 2.48 12.54
N CYS A 120 0.60 3.78 12.59
CA CYS A 120 -0.17 4.43 13.66
C CYS A 120 -1.56 4.91 13.22
N ALA A 121 -1.96 4.66 11.96
CA ALA A 121 -3.28 5.04 11.46
C ALA A 121 -4.39 4.16 12.08
N SER A 122 -5.66 4.54 11.96
CA SER A 122 -6.76 3.65 12.38
C SER A 122 -6.78 2.35 11.54
N ALA A 123 -7.42 1.28 12.03
CA ALA A 123 -7.66 0.10 11.19
C ALA A 123 -8.62 0.39 10.02
N GLN A 124 -9.39 1.49 10.12
CA GLN A 124 -10.33 1.96 9.10
C GLN A 124 -9.65 2.66 7.91
N ALA A 125 -8.42 3.17 8.08
CA ALA A 125 -7.77 4.02 7.08
C ALA A 125 -7.73 3.46 5.64
N PRO A 126 -7.47 2.15 5.41
CA PRO A 126 -7.56 1.58 4.05
C PRO A 126 -8.95 1.66 3.44
N PHE A 127 -9.99 1.48 4.25
CA PHE A 127 -11.38 1.50 3.80
C PHE A 127 -11.86 2.93 3.56
N ASP A 128 -11.44 3.90 4.40
CA ASP A 128 -11.68 5.33 4.13
C ASP A 128 -11.10 5.77 2.78
N ALA A 129 -9.95 5.21 2.41
CA ALA A 129 -9.27 5.58 1.17
C ALA A 129 -9.82 4.89 -0.09
N MET A 130 -10.52 3.76 0.05
CA MET A 130 -10.85 2.87 -1.07
C MET A 130 -12.32 2.50 -1.20
N HIS A 131 -13.18 2.80 -0.21
CA HIS A 131 -14.61 2.53 -0.30
C HIS A 131 -15.30 3.38 -1.38
N THR A 132 -16.45 2.90 -1.85
CA THR A 132 -17.24 3.59 -2.87
C THR A 132 -18.72 3.71 -2.51
N SER A 133 -19.27 2.73 -1.78
CA SER A 133 -20.71 2.61 -1.57
C SER A 133 -21.12 2.09 -0.19
N VAL A 134 -20.24 1.35 0.48
CA VAL A 134 -20.47 0.86 1.85
C VAL A 134 -19.69 1.73 2.84
N ASP A 135 -20.26 1.93 4.03
CA ASP A 135 -19.59 2.64 5.12
C ASP A 135 -18.24 1.96 5.46
N PRO A 136 -17.12 2.71 5.47
CA PRO A 136 -15.80 2.21 5.83
C PRO A 136 -15.75 1.45 7.14
N LYS A 137 -16.56 1.81 8.14
CA LYS A 137 -16.63 1.13 9.44
C LYS A 137 -17.19 -0.29 9.31
N ILE A 138 -18.18 -0.47 8.43
CA ILE A 138 -18.74 -1.79 8.14
C ILE A 138 -17.66 -2.64 7.46
N LEU A 139 -16.98 -2.10 6.45
CA LEU A 139 -15.91 -2.82 5.75
C LEU A 139 -14.75 -3.19 6.69
N ALA A 140 -14.31 -2.25 7.53
CA ALA A 140 -13.27 -2.49 8.53
C ALA A 140 -13.68 -3.56 9.56
N GLY A 141 -14.93 -3.51 10.03
CA GLY A 141 -15.47 -4.51 10.97
C GLY A 141 -15.55 -5.92 10.37
N ILE A 142 -15.92 -6.04 9.09
CA ILE A 142 -15.88 -7.30 8.35
C ILE A 142 -14.43 -7.78 8.22
N ALA A 143 -13.52 -6.91 7.78
CA ALA A 143 -12.12 -7.27 7.58
C ALA A 143 -11.44 -7.77 8.87
N LEU A 144 -11.78 -7.18 10.02
CA LEU A 144 -11.31 -7.63 11.33
C LEU A 144 -11.85 -9.01 11.73
N ASN A 145 -13.05 -9.37 11.28
CA ASN A 145 -13.61 -10.69 11.52
C ASN A 145 -12.99 -11.74 10.59
N GLU A 146 -12.66 -11.34 9.37
CA GLU A 146 -12.30 -12.22 8.26
C GLU A 146 -10.79 -12.46 8.14
N SER A 147 -9.97 -11.42 8.24
CA SER A 147 -8.52 -11.49 7.94
C SER A 147 -7.63 -10.93 9.04
N ALA A 148 -8.12 -10.89 10.29
CA ALA A 148 -7.32 -10.38 11.39
C ALA A 148 -6.07 -11.22 11.67
N TYR A 149 -4.91 -10.58 11.55
CA TYR A 149 -3.61 -11.07 11.93
C TYR A 149 -2.95 -10.05 12.87
N ASN A 150 -2.52 -10.47 14.05
CA ASN A 150 -2.00 -9.57 15.10
C ASN A 150 -2.91 -8.36 15.39
N GLY A 151 -4.23 -8.61 15.41
CA GLY A 151 -5.26 -7.61 15.74
C GLY A 151 -5.63 -6.65 14.62
N ARG A 152 -5.24 -6.93 13.36
CA ARG A 152 -5.48 -6.03 12.22
C ARG A 152 -5.80 -6.83 10.95
N PRO A 153 -6.62 -6.31 10.03
CA PRO A 153 -6.83 -6.97 8.74
C PRO A 153 -5.52 -7.08 7.98
N TRP A 154 -5.24 -8.25 7.41
CA TRP A 154 -4.03 -8.49 6.65
C TRP A 154 -4.35 -8.81 5.19
N PRO A 155 -3.82 -8.03 4.21
CA PRO A 155 -4.26 -8.11 2.82
C PRO A 155 -3.81 -9.40 2.11
N TRP A 156 -2.75 -10.04 2.58
CA TRP A 156 -2.19 -11.25 1.99
C TRP A 156 -2.66 -12.49 2.73
N THR A 157 -3.96 -12.56 2.99
CA THR A 157 -4.60 -13.66 3.73
C THR A 157 -5.35 -14.57 2.77
N LEU A 158 -5.18 -15.88 2.93
CA LEU A 158 -6.03 -16.88 2.32
C LEU A 158 -6.68 -17.73 3.41
N ASN A 159 -7.97 -18.03 3.28
CA ASN A 159 -8.59 -19.13 4.00
C ASN A 159 -8.80 -20.27 3.02
N VAL A 160 -8.33 -21.46 3.33
CA VAL A 160 -8.45 -22.62 2.46
C VAL A 160 -9.14 -23.74 3.22
N ALA A 161 -10.39 -24.04 2.85
CA ALA A 161 -11.25 -25.01 3.53
C ALA A 161 -11.30 -24.82 5.07
N GLY A 162 -11.41 -23.58 5.54
CA GLY A 162 -11.48 -23.23 6.96
C GLY A 162 -10.12 -22.99 7.63
N ARG A 163 -9.00 -23.17 6.92
CA ARG A 163 -7.65 -22.92 7.45
C ARG A 163 -7.08 -21.61 6.94
N GLY A 164 -6.81 -20.67 7.85
CA GLY A 164 -6.15 -19.40 7.54
C GLY A 164 -4.64 -19.55 7.26
N PHE A 165 -4.18 -18.80 6.26
CA PHE A 165 -2.78 -18.65 5.84
C PHE A 165 -2.50 -17.15 5.66
N PHE A 166 -1.47 -16.66 6.34
CA PHE A 166 -1.06 -15.25 6.31
C PHE A 166 0.32 -15.14 5.67
N PHE A 167 0.38 -14.56 4.48
CA PHE A 167 1.62 -14.45 3.71
C PHE A 167 2.30 -13.10 3.95
N ARG A 168 3.62 -13.03 3.83
CA ARG A 168 4.35 -11.77 4.04
C ARG A 168 4.15 -10.79 2.89
N THR A 169 3.97 -11.28 1.67
CA THR A 169 3.89 -10.48 0.45
C THR A 169 2.71 -10.92 -0.43
N ARG A 170 2.27 -10.03 -1.31
CA ARG A 170 1.25 -10.33 -2.32
C ARG A 170 1.70 -11.45 -3.26
N GLU A 171 2.99 -11.47 -3.62
CA GLU A 171 3.60 -12.47 -4.47
C GLU A 171 3.56 -13.87 -3.84
N ASP A 172 3.84 -13.97 -2.54
CA ASP A 172 3.73 -15.22 -1.79
C ASP A 172 2.29 -15.75 -1.80
N ALA A 173 1.30 -14.89 -1.49
CA ALA A 173 -0.10 -15.25 -1.54
C ALA A 173 -0.53 -15.66 -2.96
N TYR A 174 -0.09 -14.91 -3.99
CA TYR A 174 -0.40 -15.23 -5.38
C TYR A 174 0.16 -16.58 -5.80
N ARG A 175 1.40 -16.92 -5.41
CA ARG A 175 1.97 -18.25 -5.66
C ARG A 175 1.11 -19.35 -5.04
N ALA A 176 0.64 -19.16 -3.80
CA ALA A 176 -0.27 -20.10 -3.16
C ALA A 176 -1.61 -20.23 -3.91
N ILE A 177 -2.21 -19.12 -4.35
CA ILE A 177 -3.44 -19.15 -5.16
C ILE A 177 -3.22 -19.93 -6.47
N ARG A 178 -2.11 -19.67 -7.17
CA ARG A 178 -1.77 -20.38 -8.41
C ARG A 178 -1.63 -21.88 -8.20
N TYR A 179 -1.00 -22.28 -7.09
CA TYR A 179 -0.92 -23.68 -6.68
C TYR A 179 -2.31 -24.29 -6.42
N LEU A 180 -3.19 -23.59 -5.69
CA LEU A 180 -4.55 -24.08 -5.42
C LEU A 180 -5.34 -24.29 -6.73
N ILE A 181 -5.32 -23.30 -7.61
CA ILE A 181 -6.01 -23.36 -8.91
C ILE A 181 -5.47 -24.50 -9.77
N SER A 182 -4.15 -24.71 -9.82
CA SER A 182 -3.56 -25.80 -10.61
C SER A 182 -3.95 -27.20 -10.10
N HIS A 183 -4.39 -27.31 -8.85
CA HIS A 183 -4.90 -28.55 -8.25
C HIS A 183 -6.44 -28.63 -8.28
N GLY A 184 -7.10 -27.79 -9.08
CA GLY A 184 -8.55 -27.79 -9.24
C GLY A 184 -9.32 -27.31 -8.02
N ARG A 185 -8.67 -26.63 -7.07
CA ARG A 185 -9.31 -26.12 -5.87
C ARG A 185 -10.04 -24.81 -6.15
N SER A 186 -11.18 -24.64 -5.51
CA SER A 186 -11.97 -23.40 -5.52
C SER A 186 -12.58 -23.06 -4.15
N ASP A 187 -12.32 -23.91 -3.16
CA ASP A 187 -12.73 -23.85 -1.75
C ASP A 187 -11.77 -22.95 -0.93
N PHE A 188 -11.53 -21.74 -1.42
CA PHE A 188 -10.67 -20.78 -0.72
C PHE A 188 -11.13 -19.33 -0.88
N ASP A 189 -10.79 -18.53 0.11
CA ASP A 189 -11.13 -17.13 0.25
C ASP A 189 -9.87 -16.27 0.14
N ILE A 190 -10.00 -15.05 -0.40
CA ILE A 190 -8.87 -14.20 -0.75
C ILE A 190 -8.99 -12.81 -0.11
N GLY A 191 -7.90 -12.35 0.50
CA GLY A 191 -7.65 -10.93 0.78
C GLY A 191 -8.31 -10.39 2.05
N LEU A 192 -8.40 -9.06 2.15
CA LEU A 192 -8.88 -8.37 3.35
C LEU A 192 -10.28 -8.82 3.79
N LEU A 193 -11.17 -9.05 2.82
CA LEU A 193 -12.58 -9.35 3.07
C LEU A 193 -12.94 -10.82 2.77
N GLN A 194 -11.93 -11.68 2.59
CA GLN A 194 -12.08 -13.12 2.42
C GLN A 194 -13.17 -13.49 1.39
N ILE A 195 -13.03 -12.96 0.17
CA ILE A 195 -13.97 -13.25 -0.91
C ILE A 195 -13.69 -14.65 -1.46
N ASN A 196 -14.70 -15.52 -1.42
CA ASN A 196 -14.58 -16.89 -1.89
C ASN A 196 -14.37 -16.99 -3.41
N TRP A 197 -13.31 -17.69 -3.81
CA TRP A 197 -12.92 -17.87 -5.21
C TRP A 197 -13.94 -18.69 -6.01
N GLY A 198 -14.45 -19.78 -5.44
CA GLY A 198 -15.43 -20.66 -6.10
C GLY A 198 -16.73 -19.95 -6.45
N TYR A 199 -17.20 -19.05 -5.56
CA TYR A 199 -18.43 -18.30 -5.80
C TYR A 199 -18.23 -17.02 -6.62
N HIS A 200 -17.08 -16.34 -6.47
CA HIS A 200 -16.95 -14.96 -6.95
C HIS A 200 -15.76 -14.71 -7.89
N SER A 201 -15.02 -15.73 -8.31
CA SER A 201 -13.89 -15.59 -9.25
C SER A 201 -14.20 -14.76 -10.50
N LYS A 202 -15.42 -14.87 -11.05
CA LYS A 202 -15.87 -14.10 -12.22
C LYS A 202 -15.95 -12.57 -12.01
N ARG A 203 -15.85 -12.08 -10.77
CA ARG A 203 -15.83 -10.65 -10.43
C ARG A 203 -14.43 -10.03 -10.52
N PHE A 204 -13.41 -10.86 -10.71
CA PHE A 204 -12.01 -10.46 -10.80
C PHE A 204 -11.46 -10.66 -12.20
N ALA A 205 -10.56 -9.78 -12.64
CA ALA A 205 -9.86 -9.96 -13.91
C ALA A 205 -8.84 -11.10 -13.84
N SER A 206 -8.29 -11.36 -12.65
CA SER A 206 -7.31 -12.42 -12.40
C SER A 206 -7.20 -12.73 -10.90
N PRO A 207 -6.54 -13.83 -10.51
CA PRO A 207 -6.25 -14.07 -9.09
C PRO A 207 -5.28 -13.05 -8.49
N TRP A 208 -4.46 -12.38 -9.32
CA TRP A 208 -3.62 -11.27 -8.85
C TRP A 208 -4.48 -10.06 -8.46
N ASP A 209 -5.46 -9.73 -9.30
CA ASP A 209 -6.43 -8.65 -9.07
C ASP A 209 -7.30 -8.92 -7.82
N ALA A 210 -7.64 -10.18 -7.53
CA ALA A 210 -8.36 -10.55 -6.31
C ALA A 210 -7.61 -10.24 -5.00
N LEU A 211 -6.27 -10.15 -5.05
CA LEU A 211 -5.43 -9.70 -3.94
C LEU A 211 -5.29 -8.18 -3.87
N ALA A 212 -5.61 -7.41 -4.92
CA ALA A 212 -5.52 -5.96 -4.86
C ALA A 212 -6.49 -5.42 -3.80
N PRO A 213 -6.04 -4.68 -2.77
CA PRO A 213 -6.94 -4.21 -1.72
C PRO A 213 -8.15 -3.44 -2.23
N ALA A 214 -7.97 -2.52 -3.18
CA ALA A 214 -9.07 -1.74 -3.75
C ALA A 214 -10.09 -2.63 -4.49
N THR A 215 -9.61 -3.59 -5.30
CA THR A 215 -10.50 -4.54 -5.99
C THR A 215 -11.22 -5.47 -5.00
N ASN A 216 -10.51 -5.97 -3.99
CA ASN A 216 -11.08 -6.82 -2.94
C ASN A 216 -12.20 -6.08 -2.18
N ILE A 217 -11.97 -4.81 -1.81
CA ILE A 217 -12.98 -3.95 -1.19
C ILE A 217 -14.17 -3.75 -2.11
N ARG A 218 -13.95 -3.32 -3.36
CA ARG A 218 -15.03 -3.09 -4.34
C ARG A 218 -15.92 -4.32 -4.52
N VAL A 219 -15.33 -5.50 -4.68
CA VAL A 219 -16.12 -6.73 -4.88
C VAL A 219 -16.92 -7.10 -3.64
N ALA A 220 -16.39 -6.86 -2.44
CA ALA A 220 -17.16 -7.05 -1.21
C ALA A 220 -18.31 -6.04 -1.09
N GLU A 221 -18.10 -4.78 -1.48
CA GLU A 221 -19.16 -3.77 -1.55
C GLU A 221 -20.27 -4.22 -2.51
N ASP A 222 -19.94 -4.76 -3.68
CA ASP A 222 -20.91 -5.31 -4.63
C ASP A 222 -21.77 -6.41 -3.98
N ILE A 223 -21.14 -7.36 -3.29
CA ILE A 223 -21.83 -8.45 -2.58
C ILE A 223 -22.73 -7.90 -1.47
N LEU A 224 -22.23 -6.95 -0.67
CA LEU A 224 -23.01 -6.34 0.42
C LEU A 224 -24.22 -5.57 -0.12
N ASN A 225 -24.06 -4.85 -1.23
CA ASN A 225 -25.14 -4.14 -1.89
C ASN A 225 -26.18 -5.10 -2.49
N GLU A 226 -25.75 -6.22 -3.07
CA GLU A 226 -26.64 -7.31 -3.51
C GLU A 226 -27.45 -7.87 -2.33
N ASN A 227 -26.79 -8.19 -1.22
CA ASN A 227 -27.45 -8.68 -0.02
C ASN A 227 -28.40 -7.64 0.59
N PHE A 228 -28.05 -6.36 0.56
CA PHE A 228 -28.91 -5.28 1.04
C PHE A 228 -30.15 -5.13 0.16
N ARG A 229 -30.03 -5.21 -1.17
CA ARG A 229 -31.19 -5.20 -2.08
C ARG A 229 -32.16 -6.36 -1.82
N LEU A 230 -31.65 -7.52 -1.42
CA LEU A 230 -32.48 -8.69 -1.10
C LEU A 230 -33.15 -8.60 0.28
N THR A 231 -32.48 -7.99 1.26
CA THR A 231 -32.89 -8.06 2.68
C THR A 231 -33.48 -6.77 3.23
N HIS A 232 -33.25 -5.64 2.56
CA HIS A 232 -33.57 -4.28 3.01
C HIS A 232 -33.08 -3.96 4.43
N SER A 233 -31.99 -4.59 4.86
CA SER A 233 -31.45 -4.43 6.21
C SER A 233 -29.94 -4.59 6.19
N ALA A 234 -29.20 -3.56 6.60
CA ALA A 234 -27.73 -3.59 6.66
C ALA A 234 -27.23 -4.74 7.56
N ALA A 235 -27.87 -4.96 8.72
CA ALA A 235 -27.50 -6.05 9.61
C ALA A 235 -27.71 -7.44 8.96
N LYS A 236 -28.81 -7.64 8.23
CA LYS A 236 -29.04 -8.89 7.48
C LYS A 236 -28.08 -9.02 6.31
N ALA A 237 -27.74 -7.92 5.63
CA ALA A 237 -26.81 -7.92 4.52
C ALA A 237 -25.40 -8.36 4.96
N VAL A 238 -24.94 -7.86 6.10
CA VAL A 238 -23.68 -8.28 6.74
C VAL A 238 -23.74 -9.74 7.21
N ALA A 239 -24.85 -10.18 7.81
CA ALA A 239 -25.00 -11.59 8.18
C ALA A 239 -24.96 -12.52 6.96
N TYR A 240 -25.63 -12.13 5.86
CA TYR A 240 -25.68 -12.88 4.61
C TYR A 240 -24.33 -12.89 3.88
N TYR A 241 -23.46 -11.91 4.14
CA TYR A 241 -22.10 -11.89 3.61
C TYR A 241 -21.32 -13.16 4.01
N HIS A 242 -21.47 -13.57 5.27
CA HIS A 242 -20.83 -14.78 5.80
C HIS A 242 -21.64 -16.05 5.50
N SER A 243 -22.95 -16.00 5.73
CA SER A 243 -23.84 -17.12 5.39
C SER A 243 -25.31 -16.69 5.37
N ALA A 244 -26.03 -17.11 4.33
CA ALA A 244 -27.49 -16.98 4.30
C ALA A 244 -28.19 -17.92 5.32
N ASN A 245 -27.48 -18.89 5.91
CA ASN A 245 -28.02 -19.73 6.97
C ASN A 245 -28.13 -18.95 8.30
N PRO A 246 -29.28 -18.97 8.99
CA PRO A 246 -29.51 -18.13 10.17
C PRO A 246 -28.62 -18.45 11.39
N ALA A 247 -28.17 -19.69 11.55
CA ALA A 247 -27.37 -20.08 12.71
C ALA A 247 -25.93 -19.55 12.65
N PRO A 248 -25.13 -19.81 11.59
CA PRO A 248 -23.79 -19.20 11.44
C PRO A 248 -23.84 -17.67 11.35
N GLY A 249 -24.87 -17.10 10.73
CA GLY A 249 -25.01 -15.65 10.56
C GLY A 249 -25.12 -14.87 11.89
N ARG A 250 -25.71 -15.45 12.94
CA ARG A 250 -25.83 -14.78 14.25
C ARG A 250 -24.50 -14.65 14.98
N GLU A 251 -23.70 -15.71 15.03
CA GLU A 251 -22.39 -15.68 15.68
C GLU A 251 -21.44 -14.74 14.94
N TYR A 252 -21.50 -14.76 13.61
CA TYR A 252 -20.77 -13.82 12.76
C TYR A 252 -21.15 -12.37 13.07
N LEU A 253 -22.46 -12.07 13.11
CA LEU A 253 -22.97 -10.72 13.40
C LEU A 253 -22.55 -10.24 14.80
N ALA A 254 -22.54 -11.13 15.80
CA ALA A 254 -22.09 -10.78 17.15
C ALA A 254 -20.61 -10.37 17.19
N ARG A 255 -19.73 -11.09 16.48
CA ARG A 255 -18.31 -10.70 16.35
C ARG A 255 -18.14 -9.40 15.58
N PHE A 256 -18.88 -9.23 14.48
CA PHE A 256 -18.91 -7.99 13.70
C PHE A 256 -19.31 -6.78 14.55
N VAL A 257 -20.40 -6.88 15.32
CA VAL A 257 -20.87 -5.79 16.20
C VAL A 257 -19.82 -5.43 17.24
N LYS A 258 -19.11 -6.42 17.80
CA LYS A 258 -17.99 -6.17 18.72
C LYS A 258 -16.89 -5.33 18.05
N HIS A 259 -16.50 -5.66 16.82
CA HIS A 259 -15.51 -4.89 16.07
C HIS A 259 -16.00 -3.50 15.73
N LEU A 260 -17.26 -3.34 15.33
CA LEU A 260 -17.85 -2.03 15.05
C LEU A 260 -17.81 -1.12 16.28
N SER A 261 -18.21 -1.63 17.45
CA SER A 261 -18.13 -0.88 18.71
C SER A 261 -16.69 -0.61 19.17
N GLN A 262 -15.71 -1.39 18.72
CA GLN A 262 -14.29 -1.08 18.93
C GLN A 262 -13.87 0.09 18.02
N ILE A 263 -14.20 0.03 16.73
CA ILE A 263 -13.92 1.10 15.75
C ILE A 263 -14.54 2.42 16.18
N GLU A 264 -15.79 2.42 16.66
CA GLU A 264 -16.48 3.62 17.18
C GLU A 264 -15.79 4.25 18.38
N ARG A 265 -15.02 3.45 19.15
CA ARG A 265 -14.18 3.91 20.25
C ARG A 265 -12.73 4.20 19.83
N GLY A 266 -12.41 4.06 18.53
CA GLY A 266 -11.12 4.40 17.92
C GLY A 266 -10.14 3.24 17.72
N LEU A 267 -10.61 2.06 17.29
CA LEU A 267 -9.81 0.82 17.18
C LEU A 267 -9.87 0.15 15.80
#